data_AF-A0A2D8CGE9-F1
#
_entry.id   AF-A0A2D8CGE9-F1
#
_cell.length_a   1.000
_cell.length_b   1.000
_cell.length_c   1.000
_cell.angle_alpha   90.00
_cell.angle_beta   90.00
_cell.angle_gamma   90.00
#
_symmetry.space_group_name_H-M   'P 1'
#
loop_
_entity.id
_entity.type
_entity.pdbx_description
1 polymer ?
#
loop_
_entity_poly.entity_id
_entity_poly.type
_entity_poly.pdbx_seq_one_letter_code
_entity_poly.pdbx_strand_id
1 'polypeptide(L)'
;MIVLDTHIWLWWLLDEGALTDDERQTLDEAAAAKEIAISAASIWEVELLERKGAIQLQPNLETWIELATKPEVCKVIPIQKEVILAQKKLPDNFPDDPADRLIVATALHYEYGLATKDKTLQELGF
;
A
#
# COMPACT_ATOMS: atom_id res chain seq x y z
N MET A 1 11.18 -6.36 4.32
CA MET A 1 9.85 -5.73 4.44
C MET A 1 9.18 -5.68 3.08
N ILE A 2 7.86 -5.67 3.08
CA ILE A 2 6.99 -5.59 1.91
C ILE A 2 6.11 -4.33 2.08
N VAL A 3 6.10 -3.47 1.06
CA VAL A 3 5.15 -2.35 0.96
C VAL A 3 3.88 -2.90 0.32
N LEU A 4 2.74 -2.74 0.97
CA LEU A 4 1.46 -3.08 0.38
C LEU A 4 0.97 -1.91 -0.45
N ASP A 5 0.52 -2.23 -1.66
CA ASP A 5 -0.32 -1.35 -2.44
C ASP A 5 -1.67 -1.13 -1.73
N THR A 6 -2.37 -0.04 -2.06
CA THR A 6 -3.57 0.39 -1.32
C THR A 6 -4.67 -0.66 -1.37
N HIS A 7 -4.91 -1.26 -2.53
CA HIS A 7 -5.92 -2.31 -2.64
C HIS A 7 -5.52 -3.59 -1.92
N ILE A 8 -4.24 -3.95 -1.90
CA ILE A 8 -3.76 -5.13 -1.15
C ILE A 8 -3.94 -4.90 0.34
N TRP A 9 -3.61 -3.70 0.83
CA TRP A 9 -3.82 -3.33 2.22
C TRP A 9 -5.29 -3.42 2.63
N LEU A 10 -6.19 -2.86 1.82
CA LEU A 10 -7.64 -2.95 2.04
C LEU A 10 -8.14 -4.40 2.01
N TRP A 11 -7.78 -5.17 0.99
CA TRP A 11 -8.22 -6.56 0.82
C TRP A 11 -7.74 -7.47 1.95
N TRP A 12 -6.52 -7.24 2.43
CA TRP A 12 -5.96 -7.98 3.55
C TRP A 12 -6.73 -7.69 4.85
N LEU A 13 -6.92 -6.41 5.20
CA LEU A 13 -7.56 -6.03 6.46
C LEU A 13 -9.08 -6.20 6.50
N LEU A 14 -9.75 -6.09 5.36
CA LEU A 14 -11.21 -6.24 5.27
C LEU A 14 -11.65 -7.69 5.02
N ASP A 15 -10.71 -8.59 4.78
CA ASP A 15 -10.99 -9.95 4.32
C ASP A 15 -11.86 -10.00 3.05
N GLU A 16 -11.66 -9.01 2.17
CA GLU A 16 -12.41 -8.84 0.92
C GLU A 16 -11.45 -8.80 -0.27
N GLY A 17 -11.97 -8.92 -1.50
CA GLY A 17 -11.17 -8.76 -2.72
C GLY A 17 -10.50 -10.03 -3.24
N ALA A 18 -9.39 -9.86 -3.96
CA ALA A 18 -8.84 -10.88 -4.86
C ALA A 18 -7.50 -11.49 -4.39
N LEU A 19 -7.28 -11.56 -3.07
CA LEU A 19 -6.17 -12.30 -2.48
C LEU A 19 -6.50 -13.78 -2.41
N THR A 20 -5.58 -14.63 -2.85
CA THR A 20 -5.68 -16.09 -2.64
C THR A 20 -5.36 -16.44 -1.18
N ASP A 21 -5.72 -17.65 -0.75
CA ASP A 21 -5.41 -18.14 0.60
C ASP A 21 -3.89 -18.13 0.87
N ASP A 22 -3.08 -18.54 -0.12
CA ASP A 22 -1.62 -18.53 -0.03
C ASP A 22 -1.06 -17.10 0.11
N GLU A 23 -1.65 -16.13 -0.60
CA GLU A 23 -1.25 -14.72 -0.51
C GLU A 23 -1.61 -14.13 0.84
N ARG A 24 -2.81 -14.42 1.37
CA ARG A 24 -3.21 -14.02 2.72
C ARG A 24 -2.28 -14.61 3.76
N GLN A 25 -2.00 -15.92 3.68
CA GLN A 25 -1.06 -16.56 4.59
C GLN A 25 0.32 -15.91 4.56
N THR A 26 0.82 -15.58 3.37
CA THR A 26 2.11 -14.88 3.21
C THR A 26 2.10 -13.51 3.89
N LEU A 27 1.01 -12.74 3.73
CA LEU A 27 0.86 -11.44 4.38
C LEU A 27 0.74 -11.56 5.91
N ASP A 28 0.02 -12.57 6.40
CA ASP A 28 -0.13 -12.82 7.84
C ASP A 28 1.21 -13.21 8.50
N GLU A 29 1.99 -14.07 7.84
CA GLU A 29 3.34 -14.44 8.29
C GLU A 29 4.29 -13.24 8.30
N ALA A 30 4.26 -12.40 7.26
CA ALA A 30 5.04 -11.17 7.19
C ALA A 30 4.60 -10.16 8.26
N ALA A 31 3.30 -10.05 8.54
CA ALA A 31 2.78 -9.18 9.60
C ALA A 31 3.24 -9.64 10.99
N ALA A 32 3.19 -10.95 11.27
CA ALA A 32 3.70 -11.53 12.50
C ALA A 32 5.21 -11.26 12.70
N ALA A 33 5.97 -11.21 11.60
CA ALA A 33 7.38 -10.84 11.59
C ALA A 33 7.63 -9.32 11.62
N LYS A 34 6.59 -8.49 11.63
CA LYS A 34 6.64 -7.02 11.53
C LYS A 34 7.32 -6.52 10.25
N GLU A 35 7.13 -7.26 9.16
CA GLU A 35 7.73 -6.96 7.86
C GLU A 35 6.76 -6.27 6.89
N ILE A 36 5.54 -5.94 7.32
CA ILE A 36 4.56 -5.20 6.52
C ILE A 36 4.73 -3.69 6.70
N ALA A 37 4.72 -2.97 5.59
CA ALA A 37 4.69 -1.52 5.53
C ALA A 37 3.63 -1.02 4.55
N ILE A 38 3.18 0.22 4.73
CA ILE A 38 2.38 0.96 3.75
C ILE A 38 3.00 2.34 3.53
N SER A 39 2.77 2.92 2.36
CA SER A 39 3.05 4.34 2.14
C SER A 39 1.96 5.20 2.77
N ALA A 40 2.31 6.36 3.31
CA ALA A 40 1.31 7.37 3.70
C ALA A 40 0.45 7.84 2.51
N ALA A 41 0.92 7.63 1.27
CA ALA A 41 0.12 7.84 0.06
C ALA A 41 -1.11 6.91 0.01
N SER A 42 -1.00 5.67 0.51
CA SER A 42 -2.13 4.74 0.58
C SER A 42 -3.21 5.22 1.55
N ILE A 43 -2.82 5.88 2.65
CA ILE A 43 -3.78 6.49 3.59
C ILE A 43 -4.55 7.63 2.90
N TRP A 44 -3.85 8.47 2.14
CA TRP A 44 -4.48 9.52 1.33
C TRP A 44 -5.44 8.94 0.28
N GLU A 45 -5.05 7.84 -0.38
CA GLU A 45 -5.91 7.18 -1.36
C GLU A 45 -7.15 6.56 -0.71
N VAL A 46 -7.03 5.93 0.46
CA VAL A 46 -8.19 5.42 1.22
C VAL A 46 -9.17 6.53 1.58
N GLU A 47 -8.69 7.69 2.04
CA GLU A 47 -9.55 8.87 2.26
C GLU A 47 -10.24 9.31 0.96
N LEU A 48 -9.49 9.37 -0.15
CA LEU A 48 -10.03 9.75 -1.44
C LEU A 48 -11.13 8.79 -1.92
N LEU A 49 -10.94 7.48 -1.74
CA LEU A 49 -11.91 6.44 -2.09
C LEU A 49 -13.18 6.54 -1.23
N GLU A 50 -13.03 6.75 0.08
CA GLU A 50 -14.16 6.90 1.01
C GLU A 50 -14.94 8.19 0.72
N ARG A 51 -14.25 9.31 0.51
CA ARG A 51 -14.87 10.59 0.12
C ARG A 51 -15.64 10.51 -1.20
N LYS A 52 -15.17 9.68 -2.15
CA LYS A 52 -15.86 9.41 -3.42
C LYS A 52 -17.02 8.41 -3.28
N GLY A 53 -17.21 7.81 -2.11
CA GLY A 53 -18.21 6.76 -1.87
C GLY A 53 -17.88 5.43 -2.54
N ALA A 54 -16.63 5.22 -2.95
CA ALA A 54 -16.19 3.96 -3.58
C ALA A 54 -16.02 2.85 -2.54
N ILE A 55 -15.68 3.22 -1.30
CA ILE A 55 -15.61 2.32 -0.14
C ILE A 55 -16.35 2.97 1.04
N GLN A 56 -16.78 2.16 2.00
CA GLN A 56 -17.32 2.64 3.26
C GLN A 56 -16.74 1.82 4.41
N LEU A 57 -15.89 2.45 5.20
CA LEU A 57 -15.16 1.78 6.27
C LEU A 57 -15.90 1.91 7.61
N GLN A 58 -15.90 0.82 8.38
CA GLN A 58 -16.55 0.75 9.70
C GLN A 58 -15.50 0.73 10.81
N PRO A 59 -15.74 1.38 11.96
CA PRO A 59 -16.95 2.14 12.31
C PRO A 59 -17.03 3.56 11.70
N ASN A 60 -15.89 4.13 11.32
CA ASN A 60 -15.75 5.34 10.50
C ASN A 60 -14.30 5.39 9.97
N LEU A 61 -14.04 6.24 8.97
CA LEU A 61 -12.72 6.35 8.34
C LEU A 61 -11.57 6.63 9.33
N GLU A 62 -11.74 7.60 10.24
CA GLU A 62 -10.70 8.02 11.18
C GLU A 62 -10.32 6.87 12.13
N THR A 63 -11.31 6.29 12.80
CA THR A 63 -11.09 5.14 13.69
C THR A 63 -10.55 3.94 12.94
N TRP A 64 -11.00 3.69 11.71
CA TRP A 64 -10.48 2.60 10.91
C TRP A 64 -9.00 2.81 10.57
N ILE A 65 -8.59 4.01 10.13
CA ILE A 65 -7.18 4.33 9.85
C ILE A 65 -6.33 4.17 11.11
N GLU A 66 -6.79 4.67 12.27
CA GLU A 66 -6.07 4.51 13.54
C GLU A 66 -5.82 3.03 13.90
N LEU A 67 -6.80 2.16 13.68
CA LEU A 67 -6.67 0.73 13.93
C LEU A 67 -5.78 0.04 12.89
N ALA A 68 -5.97 0.37 11.61
CA ALA A 68 -5.27 -0.23 10.47
C ALA A 68 -3.79 0.16 10.37
N THR A 69 -3.41 1.27 11.03
CA THR A 69 -2.04 1.82 11.02
C THR A 69 -1.30 1.66 12.34
N LYS A 70 -1.84 0.86 13.27
CA LYS A 70 -1.13 0.57 14.52
C LYS A 70 0.21 -0.11 14.24
N PRO A 71 1.24 0.13 15.07
CA PRO A 71 2.57 -0.47 14.89
C PRO A 71 2.58 -2.00 14.89
N GLU A 72 1.59 -2.64 15.52
CA GLU A 72 1.36 -4.09 15.48
C GLU A 72 0.77 -4.61 14.17
N VAL A 73 0.16 -3.76 13.35
CA VAL A 73 -0.45 -4.13 12.05
C VAL A 73 0.54 -3.86 10.92
N CYS A 74 1.04 -2.64 10.81
CA CYS A 74 1.98 -2.27 9.77
C CYS A 74 2.83 -1.05 10.15
N LYS A 75 3.95 -0.87 9.43
CA LYS A 75 4.73 0.35 9.50
C LYS A 75 4.24 1.36 8.46
N VAL A 76 3.78 2.53 8.90
CA VAL A 76 3.48 3.64 7.98
C VAL A 76 4.77 4.36 7.61
N ILE A 77 5.06 4.43 6.31
CA ILE A 77 6.20 5.15 5.77
C ILE A 77 5.76 6.55 5.32
N PRO A 78 6.28 7.64 5.91
CA PRO A 78 5.92 9.00 5.54
C PRO A 78 6.44 9.36 4.15
N ILE A 79 5.71 10.24 3.44
CA ILE A 79 6.18 10.84 2.19
C ILE A 79 7.23 11.90 2.53
N GLN A 80 8.51 11.56 2.33
CA GLN A 80 9.65 12.44 2.57
C GLN A 80 10.32 12.83 1.24
N LYS A 81 11.21 13.83 1.28
CA LYS A 81 11.93 14.32 0.10
C LYS A 81 12.66 13.20 -0.65
N GLU A 82 13.17 12.20 0.07
CA GLU A 82 13.87 11.05 -0.49
C GLU A 82 12.94 10.15 -1.32
N VAL A 83 11.73 9.89 -0.82
CA VAL A 83 10.67 9.16 -1.56
C VAL A 83 10.28 9.94 -2.81
N ILE A 84 10.09 11.26 -2.69
CA ILE A 84 9.75 12.12 -3.83
C ILE A 84 10.85 12.06 -4.90
N LEU A 85 12.12 12.15 -4.51
CA LEU A 85 13.25 12.08 -5.43
C LEU A 85 13.45 10.68 -6.03
N ALA A 86 13.07 9.62 -5.31
CA ALA A 86 13.16 8.24 -5.80
C ALA A 86 12.24 7.98 -7.01
N GLN A 87 11.22 8.81 -7.25
CA GLN A 87 10.41 8.75 -8.48
C GLN A 87 11.23 8.89 -9.76
N LYS A 88 12.43 9.48 -9.70
CA LYS A 88 13.36 9.53 -10.85
C LYS A 88 13.87 8.16 -11.30
N LYS A 89 13.70 7.13 -10.46
CA LYS A 89 14.02 5.73 -10.80
C LYS A 89 12.87 5.02 -11.53
N LEU A 90 11.68 5.62 -11.57
CA LEU A 90 10.54 5.06 -12.30
C LEU A 90 10.80 5.14 -13.80
N PRO A 91 10.32 4.16 -14.59
CA PRO A 91 10.48 4.19 -16.03
C PRO A 91 9.66 5.33 -16.67
N ASP A 92 10.07 5.78 -17.86
CA ASP A 92 9.43 6.91 -18.55
C ASP A 92 7.95 6.68 -18.88
N ASN A 93 7.54 5.41 -19.02
CA ASN A 93 6.16 4.99 -19.28
C ASN A 93 5.36 4.64 -18.02
N PHE A 94 5.87 4.98 -16.83
CA PHE A 94 5.17 4.72 -15.58
C PHE A 94 3.86 5.54 -15.50
N PRO A 95 2.75 4.97 -14.99
CA PRO A 95 1.48 5.69 -14.85
C PRO A 95 1.57 7.05 -14.16
N ASP A 96 0.66 7.95 -14.51
CA ASP A 96 0.59 9.30 -13.92
C ASP A 96 -0.20 9.35 -12.61
N ASP A 97 -0.68 8.21 -12.09
CA ASP A 97 -1.39 8.18 -10.83
C ASP A 97 -0.45 8.59 -9.66
N PRO A 98 -0.78 9.65 -8.90
CA PRO A 98 0.10 10.13 -7.84
C PRO A 98 0.31 9.14 -6.70
N ALA A 99 -0.69 8.31 -6.35
CA ALA A 99 -0.57 7.33 -5.28
C ALA A 99 0.37 6.21 -5.70
N ASP A 100 0.14 5.61 -6.87
CA ASP A 100 0.98 4.53 -7.42
C ASP A 100 2.45 4.97 -7.48
N ARG A 101 2.71 6.16 -8.01
CA ARG A 101 4.07 6.72 -8.10
C ARG A 101 4.74 6.83 -6.74
N LEU A 102 4.00 7.31 -5.73
CA LEU A 102 4.54 7.48 -4.38
C LEU A 102 4.70 6.14 -3.65
N ILE A 103 3.80 5.17 -3.86
CA ILE A 103 3.87 3.82 -3.30
C ILE A 103 5.09 3.09 -3.87
N VAL A 104 5.23 3.04 -5.20
CA VAL A 104 6.37 2.39 -5.86
C VAL A 104 7.69 3.10 -5.54
N ALA A 105 7.72 4.44 -5.54
CA ALA A 105 8.92 5.18 -5.15
C ALA A 105 9.29 4.93 -3.68
N THR A 106 8.32 4.69 -2.80
CA THR A 106 8.57 4.28 -1.42
C THR A 106 9.28 2.92 -1.38
N ALA A 107 8.74 1.91 -2.07
CA ALA A 107 9.36 0.59 -2.17
C ALA A 107 10.80 0.66 -2.73
N LEU A 108 10.99 1.44 -3.81
CA LEU A 108 12.30 1.67 -4.44
C LEU A 108 13.31 2.44 -3.59
N HIS A 109 12.85 3.35 -2.73
CA HIS A 109 13.74 4.11 -1.86
C HIS A 109 14.30 3.24 -0.73
N TYR A 110 13.44 2.41 -0.14
CA TYR A 110 13.78 1.55 1.00
C TYR A 110 14.23 0.15 0.61
N GLU A 111 14.28 -0.17 -0.70
CA GLU A 111 14.64 -1.50 -1.22
C GLU A 111 13.72 -2.61 -0.67
N TYR A 112 12.44 -2.30 -0.56
CA TYR A 112 11.40 -3.24 -0.12
C TYR A 112 10.69 -3.85 -1.32
N GLY A 113 10.19 -5.08 -1.15
CA GLY A 113 9.28 -5.66 -2.12
C GLY A 113 7.96 -4.89 -2.17
N LEU A 114 7.27 -4.91 -3.30
CA LEU A 114 5.93 -4.38 -3.45
C LEU A 114 4.94 -5.56 -3.54
N ALA A 115 3.86 -5.52 -2.77
CA ALA A 115 2.73 -6.40 -2.98
C ALA A 115 1.66 -5.62 -3.74
N THR A 116 1.44 -5.97 -5.01
CA THR A 116 0.40 -5.40 -5.85
C THR A 116 -0.25 -6.46 -6.74
N LYS A 117 -1.47 -6.16 -7.17
CA LYS A 117 -2.26 -6.92 -8.17
C LYS A 117 -2.59 -6.04 -9.37
N ASP A 118 -2.05 -4.82 -9.43
CA ASP A 118 -2.13 -3.97 -10.60
C ASP A 118 -1.26 -4.58 -11.71
N LYS A 119 -1.89 -4.91 -12.84
CA LYS A 119 -1.20 -5.58 -13.96
C LYS A 119 -0.18 -4.66 -14.62
N THR A 120 -0.47 -3.36 -14.71
CA THR A 120 0.45 -2.40 -15.30
C THR A 120 1.71 -2.27 -14.46
N LEU A 121 1.60 -2.22 -13.13
CA LEU A 121 2.78 -2.23 -12.25
C LEU A 121 3.57 -3.54 -12.36
N GLN A 122 2.90 -4.68 -12.40
CA GLN A 122 3.55 -5.99 -12.57
C GLN A 122 4.28 -6.11 -13.91
N GLU A 123 3.70 -5.63 -15.00
CA GLU A 123 4.33 -5.61 -16.33
C GLU A 123 5.57 -4.70 -16.37
N LEU A 124 5.62 -3.67 -15.54
CA LEU A 124 6.79 -2.81 -15.34
C LEU A 124 7.85 -3.43 -14.42
N GLY A 125 7.58 -4.59 -13.84
CA GLY A 125 8.50 -5.35 -12.99
C GLY A 125 8.45 -4.99 -11.50
N PHE A 126 7.32 -4.44 -11.04
CA PHE A 126 7.06 -4.13 -9.63
C PHE A 126 6.16 -5.15 -8.95
#